data_AF-A0AAW5S0D0-F1
#
_entry.id   AF-A0AAW5S0D0-F1
#
_cell.length_a   1.000
_cell.length_b   1.000
_cell.length_c   1.000
_cell.angle_alpha   90.00
_cell.angle_beta   90.00
_cell.angle_gamma   90.00
#
_symmetry.space_group_name_H-M   'P 1'
#
loop_
_entity.id
_entity.type
_entity.pdbx_description
1 polymer ?
#
loop_
_entity_poly.entity_id
_entity_poly.type
_entity_poly.pdbx_seq_one_letter_code
_entity_poly.pdbx_strand_id
1 'polypeptide(L)'
;MSVEGGAARVVVEMTDSATGRDWHAYFDMAERNREAHASLGIVPTAAQNGEQSIRVLGARRIVLAFDPAVDDPALLRTVVMLVRAAALAASSRRGAEQLATAEEKITEAVGQLEKLDDVKKNASAIQKNASKIESVCTTINAGIHRLLTDALAALAEASPEGSQAPGAVA
;
A
#
# COMPACT_ATOMS: atom_id res chain seq x y z
N MET A 1 -5.56 -24.98 12.63
CA MET A 1 -5.88 -24.66 14.04
C MET A 1 -7.21 -25.34 14.35
N SER A 2 -7.32 -26.22 15.35
CA SER A 2 -8.57 -26.92 15.67
C SER A 2 -9.14 -26.39 16.99
N VAL A 3 -10.45 -26.13 17.05
CA VAL A 3 -11.18 -25.85 18.30
C VAL A 3 -12.54 -26.55 18.22
N GLU A 4 -12.86 -27.37 19.21
CA GLU A 4 -14.16 -28.00 19.51
C GLU A 4 -15.03 -28.43 18.31
N GLY A 5 -14.66 -29.55 17.69
CA GLY A 5 -15.61 -30.39 16.92
C GLY A 5 -15.74 -30.12 15.43
N GLY A 6 -15.03 -29.13 14.88
CA GLY A 6 -14.84 -28.93 13.45
C GLY A 6 -13.49 -28.24 13.19
N ALA A 7 -12.65 -28.83 12.35
CA ALA A 7 -11.38 -28.18 12.00
C ALA A 7 -11.65 -27.02 11.04
N ALA A 8 -11.73 -25.80 11.56
CA ALA A 8 -11.72 -24.60 10.71
C ALA A 8 -10.36 -24.53 9.98
N ARG A 9 -10.41 -24.75 8.68
CA ARG A 9 -9.23 -24.77 7.80
C ARG A 9 -9.17 -23.48 7.01
N VAL A 10 -8.01 -22.82 7.06
CA VAL A 10 -7.71 -21.62 6.27
C VAL A 10 -6.56 -21.97 5.34
N VAL A 11 -6.69 -21.61 4.07
CA VAL A 11 -5.57 -21.65 3.13
C VAL A 11 -4.87 -20.29 3.16
N VAL A 12 -3.55 -20.31 3.34
CA VAL A 12 -2.71 -19.12 3.23
C VAL A 12 -1.75 -19.34 2.07
N GLU A 13 -1.75 -18.42 1.14
CA GLU A 13 -1.01 -18.53 -0.11
C GLU A 13 -0.21 -17.24 -0.30
N MET A 14 1.11 -17.38 -0.46
CA MET A 14 2.00 -16.26 -0.67
C MET A 14 2.67 -16.38 -2.02
N THR A 15 2.75 -15.28 -2.76
CA THR A 15 3.45 -15.25 -4.05
C THR A 15 4.08 -13.89 -4.30
N ASP A 16 5.28 -13.92 -4.87
CA ASP A 16 6.02 -12.76 -5.36
C ASP A 16 5.90 -12.61 -6.90
N SER A 17 5.01 -13.37 -7.54
CA SER A 17 4.86 -13.34 -9.00
C SER A 17 4.48 -11.95 -9.50
N ALA A 18 5.17 -11.46 -10.54
CA ALA A 18 4.96 -10.12 -11.07
C ALA A 18 3.60 -9.94 -11.79
N THR A 19 3.01 -11.02 -12.29
CA THR A 19 1.69 -11.01 -12.94
C THR A 19 0.60 -11.32 -11.92
N GLY A 20 -0.42 -10.47 -11.84
CA GLY A 20 -1.60 -10.69 -11.00
C GLY A 20 -2.20 -12.07 -11.23
N ARG A 21 -2.28 -12.86 -10.16
CA ARG A 21 -2.91 -14.19 -10.18
C ARG A 21 -4.43 -14.03 -10.24
N ASP A 22 -5.12 -14.89 -10.98
CA ASP A 22 -6.56 -15.06 -10.81
C ASP A 22 -6.82 -15.72 -9.45
N TRP A 23 -6.97 -14.89 -8.44
CA TRP A 23 -7.19 -15.32 -7.07
C TRP A 23 -8.52 -16.04 -6.87
N HIS A 24 -9.55 -15.77 -7.69
CA HIS A 24 -10.81 -16.49 -7.58
C HIS A 24 -10.63 -17.96 -7.97
N ALA A 25 -10.14 -18.22 -9.18
CA ALA A 25 -9.91 -19.58 -9.66
C ALA A 25 -8.87 -20.32 -8.80
N TYR A 26 -7.83 -19.61 -8.36
CA TYR A 26 -6.80 -20.21 -7.51
C TYR A 26 -7.35 -20.61 -6.14
N PHE A 27 -8.11 -19.73 -5.47
CA PHE A 27 -8.74 -20.08 -4.19
C PHE A 27 -9.78 -21.17 -4.34
N ASP A 28 -10.58 -21.19 -5.42
CA ASP A 28 -11.52 -22.29 -5.67
C ASP A 28 -10.82 -23.65 -5.71
N MET A 29 -9.68 -23.74 -6.41
CA MET A 29 -8.88 -24.96 -6.46
C MET A 29 -8.24 -25.28 -5.10
N ALA A 30 -7.63 -24.28 -4.46
CA ALA A 30 -6.90 -24.46 -3.21
C ALA A 30 -7.83 -24.85 -2.04
N GLU A 31 -9.03 -24.26 -1.97
CA GLU A 31 -10.05 -24.58 -0.98
C GLU A 31 -10.57 -26.00 -1.16
N ARG A 32 -10.85 -26.42 -2.40
CA ARG A 32 -11.28 -27.80 -2.69
C ARG A 32 -10.20 -28.82 -2.33
N ASN A 33 -8.95 -28.56 -2.73
CA ASN A 33 -7.84 -29.49 -2.51
C ASN A 33 -7.49 -29.67 -1.02
N ARG A 34 -7.78 -28.67 -0.17
CA ARG A 34 -7.40 -28.69 1.26
C ARG A 34 -8.60 -28.68 2.22
N GLU A 35 -9.82 -28.75 1.68
CA GLU A 35 -11.09 -28.65 2.41
C GLU A 35 -11.12 -27.39 3.29
N ALA A 36 -10.70 -26.25 2.74
CA ALA A 36 -10.63 -25.00 3.47
C ALA A 36 -11.95 -24.24 3.44
N HIS A 37 -12.20 -23.47 4.50
CA HIS A 37 -13.42 -22.72 4.72
C HIS A 37 -13.24 -21.22 4.44
N ALA A 38 -11.99 -20.77 4.33
CA ALA A 38 -11.61 -19.40 3.99
C ALA A 38 -10.19 -19.39 3.39
N SER A 39 -9.86 -18.31 2.69
CA SER A 39 -8.57 -18.14 2.02
C SER A 39 -7.97 -16.76 2.24
N LEU A 40 -6.65 -16.74 2.44
CA LEU A 40 -5.84 -15.53 2.52
C LEU A 40 -4.72 -15.59 1.48
N GLY A 41 -4.69 -14.60 0.61
CA GLY A 41 -3.58 -14.35 -0.32
C GLY A 41 -2.68 -13.27 0.24
N ILE A 42 -1.37 -13.43 0.13
CA ILE A 42 -0.39 -12.41 0.51
C ILE A 42 0.53 -12.17 -0.68
N VAL A 43 0.66 -10.91 -1.08
CA VAL A 43 1.62 -10.46 -2.10
C VAL A 43 2.49 -9.33 -1.54
N PRO A 44 3.72 -9.13 -2.05
CA PRO A 44 4.59 -8.06 -1.58
C PRO A 44 4.07 -6.64 -1.84
N THR A 45 3.40 -6.41 -2.97
CA THR A 45 3.04 -5.04 -3.41
C THR A 45 1.59 -4.89 -3.85
N ALA A 46 1.04 -3.68 -3.73
CA ALA A 46 -0.32 -3.36 -4.20
C ALA A 46 -0.49 -3.60 -5.70
N ALA A 47 0.56 -3.37 -6.51
CA ALA A 47 0.54 -3.61 -7.95
C ALA A 47 0.24 -5.09 -8.27
N GLN A 48 0.78 -6.03 -7.49
CA GLN A 48 0.51 -7.46 -7.63
C GLN A 48 -0.90 -7.86 -7.17
N ASN A 49 -1.61 -6.96 -6.49
CA ASN A 49 -2.96 -7.14 -6.00
C ASN A 49 -4.00 -6.25 -6.75
N GLY A 50 -3.66 -5.76 -7.95
CA GLY A 50 -4.57 -4.92 -8.74
C GLY A 50 -4.66 -3.48 -8.22
N GLU A 51 -3.54 -2.91 -7.80
CA GLU A 51 -3.42 -1.56 -7.23
C GLU A 51 -4.15 -1.37 -5.88
N GLN A 52 -4.46 -2.47 -5.19
CA GLN A 52 -5.13 -2.45 -3.88
C GLN A 52 -4.21 -3.00 -2.80
N SER A 53 -4.13 -2.32 -1.66
CA SER A 53 -3.43 -2.86 -0.49
C SER A 53 -4.22 -4.01 0.14
N ILE A 54 -5.55 -3.90 0.15
CA ILE A 54 -6.46 -4.92 0.67
C ILE A 54 -7.55 -5.15 -0.37
N ARG A 55 -7.64 -6.38 -0.87
CA ARG A 55 -8.64 -6.77 -1.86
C ARG A 55 -9.55 -7.84 -1.29
N VAL A 56 -10.81 -7.49 -1.12
CA VAL A 56 -11.87 -8.39 -0.67
C VAL A 56 -12.48 -9.07 -1.90
N LEU A 57 -12.45 -10.41 -1.93
CA LEU A 57 -13.05 -11.23 -3.01
C LEU A 57 -14.35 -11.91 -2.55
N GLY A 58 -14.77 -11.63 -1.32
CA GLY A 58 -15.96 -12.17 -0.67
C GLY A 58 -15.77 -12.24 0.84
N ALA A 59 -16.82 -12.62 1.57
CA ALA A 59 -16.83 -12.63 3.04
C ALA A 59 -15.75 -13.53 3.69
N ARG A 60 -15.11 -14.42 2.92
CA ARG A 60 -14.14 -15.43 3.39
C ARG A 60 -12.84 -15.44 2.59
N ARG A 61 -12.67 -14.52 1.64
CA ARG A 61 -11.52 -14.50 0.72
C ARG A 61 -10.94 -13.10 0.67
N ILE A 62 -9.72 -12.96 1.16
CA ILE A 62 -9.00 -11.68 1.22
C ILE A 62 -7.62 -11.85 0.59
N VAL A 63 -7.18 -10.85 -0.16
CA VAL A 63 -5.79 -10.75 -0.63
C VAL A 63 -5.19 -9.45 -0.08
N LEU A 64 -4.04 -9.58 0.59
CA LEU A 64 -3.33 -8.49 1.24
C LEU A 64 -1.99 -8.25 0.52
N ALA A 65 -1.74 -7.01 0.13
CA ALA A 65 -0.38 -6.56 -0.14
C ALA A 65 0.31 -6.19 1.18
N PHE A 66 1.44 -6.81 1.47
CA PHE A 66 2.17 -6.64 2.72
C PHE A 66 3.67 -6.71 2.49
N ASP A 67 4.35 -5.60 2.74
CA ASP A 67 5.81 -5.53 2.83
C ASP A 67 6.24 -5.54 4.31
N PRO A 68 6.89 -6.62 4.80
CA PRO A 68 7.28 -6.74 6.20
C PRO A 68 8.30 -5.69 6.66
N ALA A 69 8.97 -4.97 5.75
CA ALA A 69 9.93 -3.94 6.09
C ALA A 69 9.28 -2.61 6.46
N VAL A 70 8.07 -2.33 5.94
CA VAL A 70 7.44 -1.00 6.05
C VAL A 70 5.98 -1.02 6.50
N ASP A 71 5.25 -2.12 6.28
CA ASP A 71 3.85 -2.22 6.69
C ASP A 71 3.71 -2.59 8.17
N ASP A 72 2.64 -2.08 8.80
CA ASP A 72 2.30 -2.38 10.19
C ASP A 72 1.88 -3.86 10.36
N PRO A 73 2.59 -4.67 11.17
CA PRO A 73 2.20 -6.05 11.44
C PRO A 73 0.81 -6.20 12.10
N ALA A 74 0.28 -5.14 12.72
CA ALA A 74 -1.07 -5.15 13.29
C ALA A 74 -2.15 -5.31 12.19
N LEU A 75 -1.92 -4.79 10.98
CA LEU A 75 -2.83 -4.99 9.86
C LEU A 75 -2.89 -6.47 9.46
N LEU A 76 -1.73 -7.10 9.28
CA LEU A 76 -1.64 -8.53 8.97
C LEU A 76 -2.35 -9.37 10.04
N ARG A 77 -2.09 -9.08 11.33
CA ARG A 77 -2.77 -9.75 12.45
C ARG A 77 -4.29 -9.60 12.37
N THR A 78 -4.78 -8.39 12.08
CA THR A 78 -6.22 -8.10 11.97
C THR A 78 -6.86 -8.91 10.85
N VAL A 79 -6.25 -8.93 9.65
CA VAL A 79 -6.74 -9.71 8.51
C VAL A 79 -6.73 -11.21 8.81
N VAL A 80 -5.66 -11.73 9.41
CA VAL A 80 -5.58 -13.15 9.82
C VAL A 80 -6.68 -13.50 10.83
N MET A 81 -6.93 -12.65 11.81
CA MET A 81 -8.00 -12.86 12.79
C MET A 81 -9.39 -12.87 12.15
N LEU A 82 -9.63 -11.97 11.20
CA LEU A 82 -10.89 -11.91 10.46
C LEU A 82 -11.11 -13.15 9.60
N VAL A 83 -10.11 -13.57 8.82
CA VAL A 83 -10.19 -14.79 7.98
C VAL A 83 -10.40 -16.03 8.86
N ARG A 84 -9.76 -16.08 10.03
CA ARG A 84 -10.00 -17.15 11.02
C ARG A 84 -11.45 -17.14 11.53
N ALA A 85 -11.99 -15.98 11.88
CA ALA A 85 -13.39 -15.87 12.31
C ALA A 85 -14.35 -16.31 11.21
N ALA A 86 -14.09 -15.91 9.97
CA ALA A 86 -14.86 -16.29 8.79
C ALA A 86 -14.83 -17.81 8.53
N ALA A 87 -13.66 -18.45 8.69
CA ALA A 87 -13.54 -19.90 8.61
C ALA A 87 -14.29 -20.62 9.74
N LEU A 88 -14.24 -20.09 10.96
CA LEU A 88 -14.96 -20.65 12.11
C LEU A 88 -16.48 -20.60 11.90
N ALA A 89 -17.00 -19.44 11.48
CA ALA A 89 -18.42 -19.29 11.15
C ALA A 89 -18.85 -20.30 10.07
N ALA A 90 -18.11 -20.40 8.97
CA ALA A 90 -18.40 -21.33 7.88
C ALA A 90 -18.29 -22.82 8.26
N SER A 91 -17.49 -23.18 9.26
CA SER A 91 -17.34 -24.56 9.76
C SER A 91 -18.30 -24.91 10.90
N SER A 92 -19.04 -23.92 11.42
CA SER A 92 -19.85 -24.06 12.62
C SER A 92 -21.13 -24.85 12.34
N ARG A 93 -21.47 -25.76 13.27
CA ARG A 93 -22.78 -26.43 13.33
C ARG A 93 -23.68 -25.87 14.46
N ARG A 94 -23.33 -24.71 15.01
CA ARG A 94 -24.04 -24.07 16.15
C ARG A 94 -25.36 -23.44 15.70
N GLY A 95 -26.18 -23.01 16.68
CA GLY A 95 -27.52 -22.45 16.46
C GLY A 95 -27.57 -21.32 15.42
N ALA A 96 -28.66 -21.30 14.65
CA ALA A 96 -28.83 -20.44 13.48
C ALA A 96 -28.72 -18.94 13.80
N GLU A 97 -29.22 -18.49 14.97
CA GLU A 97 -29.17 -17.08 15.36
C GLU A 97 -27.74 -16.61 15.67
N GLN A 98 -26.97 -17.38 16.45
CA GLN A 98 -25.59 -17.00 16.77
C GLN A 98 -24.69 -17.02 15.53
N LEU A 99 -24.97 -17.93 14.59
CA LEU A 99 -24.27 -17.97 13.31
C LEU A 99 -24.61 -16.73 12.46
N ALA A 100 -25.89 -16.36 12.35
CA ALA A 100 -26.31 -15.18 11.60
C ALA A 100 -25.68 -13.89 12.14
N THR A 101 -25.64 -13.70 13.46
CA THR A 101 -24.96 -12.55 14.07
C THR A 101 -23.45 -12.56 13.79
N ALA A 102 -22.81 -13.72 13.84
CA ALA A 102 -21.38 -13.81 13.53
C ALA A 102 -21.10 -13.43 12.06
N GLU A 103 -21.89 -13.94 11.11
CA GLU A 103 -21.78 -13.63 9.69
C GLU A 103 -22.02 -12.14 9.39
N GLU A 104 -22.99 -11.51 10.05
CA GLU A 104 -23.24 -10.07 9.97
C GLU A 104 -22.01 -9.28 10.43
N LYS A 105 -21.44 -9.60 11.61
CA LYS A 105 -20.26 -8.90 12.13
C LYS A 105 -19.00 -9.14 11.32
N ILE A 106 -18.84 -10.33 10.73
CA ILE A 106 -17.77 -10.60 9.77
C ILE A 106 -17.94 -9.72 8.52
N THR A 107 -19.15 -9.62 7.98
CA THR A 107 -19.45 -8.78 6.81
C THR A 107 -19.18 -7.30 7.09
N GLU A 108 -19.61 -6.80 8.26
CA GLU A 108 -19.29 -5.44 8.70
C GLU A 108 -17.78 -5.21 8.79
N ALA A 109 -17.02 -6.14 9.38
CA ALA A 109 -15.56 -6.04 9.52
C ALA A 109 -14.85 -6.09 8.17
N VAL A 110 -15.30 -6.94 7.24
CA VAL A 110 -14.82 -6.96 5.85
C VAL A 110 -15.05 -5.61 5.17
N GLY A 111 -16.23 -5.00 5.36
CA GLY A 111 -16.52 -3.66 4.83
C GLY A 111 -15.65 -2.56 5.45
N GLN A 112 -15.14 -2.73 6.67
CA GLN A 112 -14.14 -1.79 7.23
C GLN A 112 -12.76 -1.95 6.58
N LEU A 113 -12.39 -3.15 6.11
CA LEU A 113 -11.13 -3.35 5.39
C LEU A 113 -11.12 -2.63 4.03
N GLU A 114 -12.25 -2.60 3.33
CA GLU A 114 -12.38 -1.85 2.07
C GLU A 114 -12.20 -0.35 2.31
N LYS A 115 -12.81 0.19 3.38
CA LYS A 115 -12.60 1.59 3.79
C LYS A 115 -11.15 1.87 4.17
N LEU A 116 -10.47 0.91 4.80
CA LEU A 116 -9.06 1.04 5.13
C LEU A 116 -8.18 1.09 3.88
N ASP A 117 -8.49 0.29 2.85
CA ASP A 117 -7.81 0.34 1.55
C ASP A 117 -7.95 1.73 0.91
N ASP A 118 -9.15 2.29 0.90
CA ASP A 118 -9.41 3.65 0.40
C ASP A 118 -8.60 4.72 1.14
N VAL A 119 -8.51 4.61 2.48
CA VAL A 119 -7.68 5.51 3.30
C VAL A 119 -6.20 5.36 2.95
N LYS A 120 -5.67 4.14 2.81
CA LYS A 120 -4.28 3.90 2.40
C LYS A 120 -4.00 4.52 1.01
N LYS A 121 -4.91 4.33 0.05
CA LYS A 121 -4.80 4.91 -1.29
C LYS A 121 -4.72 6.43 -1.27
N ASN A 122 -5.59 7.08 -0.47
CA ASN A 122 -5.58 8.53 -0.32
C ASN A 122 -4.28 9.02 0.35
N ALA A 123 -3.80 8.33 1.37
CA ALA A 123 -2.53 8.65 2.03
C ALA A 123 -1.34 8.57 1.04
N SER A 124 -1.26 7.52 0.22
CA SER A 124 -0.23 7.38 -0.82
C SER A 124 -0.32 8.50 -1.86
N ALA A 125 -1.52 8.91 -2.26
CA ALA A 125 -1.70 10.03 -3.18
C ALA A 125 -1.21 11.36 -2.60
N ILE A 126 -1.49 11.61 -1.31
CA ILE A 126 -1.00 12.80 -0.58
C ILE A 126 0.52 12.78 -0.52
N GLN A 127 1.13 11.66 -0.15
CA GLN A 127 2.59 11.53 -0.07
C GLN A 127 3.24 11.81 -1.43
N LYS A 128 2.70 11.24 -2.52
CA LYS A 128 3.19 11.48 -3.88
C LYS A 128 3.13 12.96 -4.26
N ASN A 129 2.06 13.65 -3.88
CA ASN A 129 1.92 15.09 -4.14
C ASN A 129 2.91 15.91 -3.30
N ALA A 130 3.15 15.54 -2.03
CA ALA A 130 4.15 16.18 -1.20
C ALA A 130 5.57 16.06 -1.80
N SER A 131 5.97 14.86 -2.24
CA SER A 131 7.28 14.66 -2.89
C SER A 131 7.44 15.45 -4.19
N LYS A 132 6.34 15.62 -4.97
CA LYS A 132 6.37 16.49 -6.16
C LYS A 132 6.58 17.95 -5.80
N ILE A 133 5.92 18.44 -4.76
CA ILE A 133 6.09 19.82 -4.28
C ILE A 133 7.54 20.06 -3.88
N GLU A 134 8.14 19.14 -3.13
CA GLU A 134 9.55 19.21 -2.75
C GLU A 134 10.48 19.28 -3.97
N SER A 135 10.28 18.41 -4.96
CA SER A 135 11.06 18.41 -6.20
C SER A 135 10.93 19.74 -6.98
N VAL A 136 9.73 20.32 -7.02
CA VAL A 136 9.49 21.63 -7.65
C VAL A 136 10.22 22.73 -6.87
N CYS A 137 10.18 22.74 -5.54
CA CYS A 137 10.92 23.69 -4.71
C CYS A 137 12.44 23.61 -4.97
N THR A 138 13.01 22.40 -5.05
CA THR A 138 14.42 22.20 -5.39
C THR A 138 14.76 22.79 -6.77
N THR A 139 13.89 22.54 -7.76
CA THR A 139 14.07 23.05 -9.13
C THR A 139 14.02 24.57 -9.17
N ILE A 140 13.05 25.18 -8.48
CA ILE A 140 12.91 26.64 -8.38
C ILE A 140 14.17 27.23 -7.72
N ASN A 141 14.63 26.67 -6.61
CA ASN A 141 15.80 27.18 -5.91
C ASN A 141 17.07 27.10 -6.77
N ALA A 142 17.27 26.00 -7.50
CA ALA A 142 18.38 25.88 -8.45
C ALA A 142 18.27 26.93 -9.58
N GLY A 143 17.07 27.19 -10.08
CA GLY A 143 16.81 28.26 -11.05
C GLY A 143 17.15 29.65 -10.53
N ILE A 144 16.76 29.96 -9.28
CA ILE A 144 17.10 31.22 -8.61
C ILE A 144 18.61 31.36 -8.48
N HIS A 145 19.31 30.34 -7.97
CA HIS A 145 20.77 30.37 -7.83
C HIS A 145 21.47 30.61 -9.16
N ARG A 146 21.03 29.95 -10.24
CA ARG A 146 21.59 30.16 -11.58
C ARG A 146 21.41 31.61 -12.04
N LEU A 147 20.21 32.17 -11.91
CA LEU A 147 19.93 33.56 -12.28
C LEU A 147 20.77 34.55 -11.47
N LEU A 148 20.94 34.29 -10.17
CA LEU A 148 21.79 35.11 -9.31
C LEU A 148 23.27 35.03 -9.73
N THR A 149 23.77 33.83 -10.07
CA THR A 149 25.13 33.66 -10.60
C THR A 149 25.32 34.43 -11.91
N ASP A 150 24.39 34.30 -12.87
CA ASP A 150 24.44 35.01 -14.15
C ASP A 150 24.43 36.54 -13.94
N ALA A 151 23.59 37.03 -13.01
CA ALA A 151 23.53 38.45 -12.67
C ALA A 151 24.82 38.97 -12.03
N LEU A 152 25.42 38.22 -11.10
CA LEU A 152 26.68 38.59 -10.46
C LEU A 152 27.85 38.61 -11.45
N ALA A 153 27.90 37.67 -12.40
CA ALA A 153 28.90 37.66 -13.46
C ALA A 153 28.79 38.89 -14.36
N ALA A 154 27.57 39.23 -14.79
CA ALA A 154 27.32 40.42 -15.60
C ALA A 154 27.69 41.73 -14.87
N LEU A 155 27.44 41.83 -13.56
CA LEU A 155 27.83 43.00 -12.76
C LEU A 155 29.36 43.13 -12.62
N ALA A 156 30.09 42.01 -12.54
CA ALA A 156 31.55 42.01 -12.50
C ALA A 156 32.16 42.48 -13.83
N GLU A 157 31.62 42.01 -14.97
CA GLU A 157 32.05 42.45 -16.30
C GLU A 157 31.73 43.94 -16.57
N ALA A 158 30.62 44.45 -16.02
CA ALA A 158 30.23 45.85 -16.15
C ALA A 158 31.06 46.81 -15.29
N SER A 159 31.85 46.31 -14.33
CA SER A 159 32.78 47.12 -13.53
C SER A 159 34.10 47.28 -14.30
N PRO A 160 34.44 48.47 -14.81
CA PRO A 160 35.65 48.66 -15.58
C PRO A 160 36.88 48.59 -14.66
N GLU A 161 37.69 47.54 -14.79
CA GLU A 161 39.08 47.63 -14.35
C GLU A 161 39.85 48.55 -15.31
N GLY A 162 40.17 49.75 -14.78
CA GLY A 162 41.27 50.57 -15.27
C GLY A 162 40.90 51.63 -16.30
N SER A 163 40.46 52.79 -15.81
CA SER A 163 40.99 54.06 -16.35
C SER A 163 42.50 54.03 -16.19
N GLN A 164 43.20 53.41 -17.14
CA GLN A 164 44.61 53.70 -17.40
C GLN A 164 44.69 55.16 -17.80
N ALA A 165 44.99 56.03 -16.84
CA ALA A 165 45.55 57.33 -17.13
C ALA A 165 46.88 57.08 -17.87
N PRO A 166 47.06 57.57 -19.11
CA PRO A 166 48.38 57.63 -19.69
C PRO A 166 49.14 58.70 -18.90
N GLY A 167 50.12 58.26 -18.11
CA GLY A 167 51.11 59.16 -17.55
C GLY A 167 51.83 59.87 -18.70
N ALA A 168 51.70 61.19 -18.76
CA ALA A 168 52.63 62.04 -19.49
C ALA A 168 53.62 62.61 -18.46
N VAL A 169 54.81 62.00 -18.44
CA VAL A 169 56.03 62.58 -17.88
C VAL A 169 56.79 63.32 -18.98
N ALA A 170 57.42 64.42 -18.57
CA ALA A 170 58.27 65.38 -19.29
C ALA A 170 57.56 66.55 -19.97
#